data_AF-A0A410TQH4-F1
#
_entry.id   AF-A0A410TQH4-F1
#
_cell.length_a   1.000
_cell.length_b   1.000
_cell.length_c   1.000
_cell.angle_alpha   90.00
_cell.angle_beta   90.00
_cell.angle_gamma   90.00
#
_symmetry.space_group_name_H-M   'P 1'
#
loop_
_entity.id
_entity.type
_entity.pdbx_description
1 polymer ?
#
loop_
_entity_poly.entity_id
_entity_poly.type
_entity_poly.pdbx_seq_one_letter_code
_entity_poly.pdbx_strand_id
1 'polypeptide(L)'
;MTRTDDDPPEWAKERAREMMAADDDSEGAGDADDEGAVDPDADNDRAPDVPVAAVDEAERLTRLAREAESSEPTPEIEEAAEQYRERRDALAAEYGYTARVRDEDDALVLYPDEWMDDGTVRLDRVEDTDRAVEVSLSGPGDADRYREVAAYNETVAAEVVEREAAVHARTAETFATFMSNHYVRPVDDATPAMRAEFREEYLVRNGWPTDEQLDVVDESLSVIETVAADVDDPADADDPTDADDPTDVDDSA
;
A
#
# COMPACT_ATOMS: atom_id res chain seq x y z
N MET A 1 31.75 32.07 -20.47
CA MET A 1 31.12 33.31 -20.00
C MET A 1 29.78 33.37 -20.69
N THR A 2 28.66 33.16 -20.03
CA THR A 2 28.07 34.09 -19.06
C THR A 2 27.30 33.36 -17.96
N ARG A 3 27.62 33.72 -16.71
CA ARG A 3 26.75 33.60 -15.54
C ARG A 3 25.48 34.41 -15.85
N THR A 4 24.31 33.86 -15.59
CA THR A 4 23.10 34.65 -15.41
C THR A 4 22.74 34.49 -13.94
N ASP A 5 22.78 35.62 -13.24
CA ASP A 5 22.36 35.77 -11.85
C ASP A 5 20.89 35.35 -11.70
N ASP A 6 20.66 34.25 -10.99
CA ASP A 6 19.33 33.80 -10.55
C ASP A 6 18.99 34.51 -9.24
N ASP A 7 18.81 35.83 -9.33
CA ASP A 7 18.25 36.61 -8.23
C ASP A 7 16.74 36.35 -8.23
N PRO A 8 16.18 35.77 -7.17
CA PRO A 8 14.78 35.37 -7.16
C PRO A 8 13.88 36.61 -7.38
N PRO A 9 12.80 36.45 -8.16
CA PRO A 9 11.92 37.56 -8.51
C PRO A 9 11.33 38.20 -7.24
N GLU A 10 11.10 39.52 -7.29
CA GLU A 10 10.75 40.35 -6.11
C GLU A 10 9.52 39.84 -5.33
N TRP A 11 8.57 39.17 -6.01
CA TRP A 11 7.42 38.56 -5.35
C TRP A 11 7.80 37.42 -4.39
N ALA A 12 8.87 36.68 -4.67
CA ALA A 12 9.37 35.60 -3.81
C ALA A 12 10.07 36.16 -2.56
N LYS A 13 10.76 37.30 -2.70
CA LYS A 13 11.38 38.02 -1.57
C LYS A 13 10.34 38.65 -0.64
N GLU A 14 9.23 39.12 -1.19
CA GLU A 14 8.12 39.71 -0.43
C GLU A 14 7.40 38.63 0.41
N ARG A 15 7.14 37.45 -0.18
CA ARG A 15 6.58 36.29 0.55
C ARG A 15 7.48 35.77 1.67
N ALA A 16 8.80 35.76 1.46
CA ALA A 16 9.75 35.34 2.50
C ALA A 16 9.78 36.32 3.70
N ARG A 17 9.59 37.62 3.45
CA ARG A 17 9.46 38.62 4.54
C ARG A 17 8.14 38.50 5.28
N GLU A 18 7.06 38.17 4.58
CA GLU A 18 5.74 37.98 5.19
C GLU A 18 5.73 36.78 6.15
N MET A 19 6.34 35.65 5.78
CA MET A 19 6.48 34.49 6.68
C MET A 19 7.30 34.81 7.94
N MET A 20 8.44 35.49 7.80
CA MET A 20 9.32 35.80 8.94
C MET A 20 8.72 36.82 9.91
N ALA A 21 7.71 37.59 9.50
CA ALA A 21 6.99 38.53 10.36
C ALA A 21 5.85 37.86 11.16
N ALA A 22 5.40 36.66 10.74
CA ALA A 22 4.32 35.93 11.40
C ALA A 22 4.80 35.05 12.57
N ASP A 23 6.09 34.75 12.65
CA ASP A 23 6.70 33.92 13.73
C ASP A 23 7.07 34.72 15.00
N ASP A 24 7.04 36.07 14.98
CA ASP A 24 7.53 36.92 16.08
C ASP A 24 6.44 37.29 17.12
N ASP A 25 5.18 36.86 16.93
CA ASP A 25 4.02 37.31 17.72
C ASP A 25 3.52 36.30 18.78
N SER A 26 4.27 35.23 19.08
CA SER A 26 3.85 34.23 20.08
C SER A 26 4.91 33.91 21.14
N GLU A 27 5.53 34.91 21.76
CA GLU A 27 6.19 34.71 23.06
C GLU A 27 5.80 35.81 24.06
N GLY A 28 4.94 35.45 25.02
CA GLY A 28 4.50 36.30 26.12
C GLY A 28 4.11 35.48 27.35
N ALA A 29 5.01 35.46 28.33
CA ALA A 29 5.03 34.65 29.54
C ALA A 29 3.91 34.92 30.58
N GLY A 30 3.66 33.92 31.45
CA GLY A 30 2.88 34.05 32.69
C GLY A 30 3.02 32.83 33.60
N ASP A 31 3.73 33.01 34.70
CA ASP A 31 4.11 32.07 35.77
C ASP A 31 2.99 31.82 36.81
N ALA A 32 3.06 30.67 37.49
CA ALA A 32 2.68 30.38 38.89
C ALA A 32 1.58 29.33 39.15
N ASP A 33 2.04 28.22 39.75
CA ASP A 33 1.43 27.40 40.83
C ASP A 33 -0.04 26.96 40.74
N ASP A 34 -0.25 25.67 40.46
CA ASP A 34 -1.39 24.90 41.00
C ASP A 34 -0.89 23.50 41.43
N GLU A 35 -0.72 23.32 42.74
CA GLU A 35 -0.66 22.00 43.34
C GLU A 35 -2.09 21.45 43.49
N GLY A 36 -2.39 20.37 42.77
CA GLY A 36 -3.38 19.39 43.21
C GLY A 36 -4.69 19.34 42.43
N ALA A 37 -4.64 18.78 41.23
CA ALA A 37 -5.66 17.86 40.76
C ALA A 37 -4.98 16.69 40.06
N VAL A 38 -4.92 15.54 40.73
CA VAL A 38 -4.71 14.28 40.00
C VAL A 38 -6.00 14.09 39.24
N ASP A 39 -5.96 14.36 37.94
CA ASP A 39 -7.05 14.07 37.03
C ASP A 39 -7.28 12.55 37.05
N PRO A 40 -8.46 12.04 37.44
CA PRO A 40 -8.77 10.62 37.32
C PRO A 40 -8.91 10.17 35.85
N ASP A 41 -8.86 11.09 34.88
CA ASP A 41 -8.89 10.81 33.44
C ASP A 41 -7.48 10.86 32.79
N ALA A 42 -6.41 10.66 33.56
CA ALA A 42 -5.06 10.42 33.04
C ALA A 42 -4.85 9.01 32.44
N ASP A 43 -5.94 8.31 32.09
CA ASP A 43 -5.95 7.04 31.37
C ASP A 43 -6.34 7.22 29.88
N ASN A 44 -6.37 8.45 29.35
CA ASN A 44 -6.73 8.75 27.96
C ASN A 44 -5.54 8.72 26.96
N ASP A 45 -4.52 7.92 27.27
CA ASP A 45 -3.36 7.61 26.41
C ASP A 45 -3.09 6.09 26.46
N ARG A 46 -4.14 5.27 26.61
CA ARG A 46 -3.96 3.82 26.69
C ARG A 46 -3.67 3.26 25.31
N ALA A 47 -2.38 3.21 24.99
CA ALA A 47 -1.87 2.51 23.81
C ALA A 47 -2.43 1.07 23.75
N PRO A 48 -2.64 0.52 22.54
CA PRO A 48 -3.12 -0.85 22.36
C PRO A 48 -2.35 -1.85 23.21
N ASP A 49 -3.06 -2.76 23.88
CA ASP A 49 -2.48 -3.79 24.74
C ASP A 49 -1.92 -4.98 23.91
N VAL A 50 -1.55 -4.75 22.64
CA VAL A 50 -0.98 -5.73 21.69
C VAL A 50 0.44 -5.32 21.25
N PRO A 51 1.44 -6.21 21.30
CA PRO A 51 2.78 -5.89 20.84
C PRO A 51 2.84 -5.60 19.34
N VAL A 52 3.65 -4.61 18.94
CA VAL A 52 3.87 -4.25 17.51
C VAL A 52 4.25 -5.47 16.67
N ALA A 53 5.14 -6.34 17.17
CA ALA A 53 5.53 -7.54 16.44
C ALA A 53 4.36 -8.53 16.17
N ALA A 54 3.34 -8.55 17.03
CA ALA A 54 2.13 -9.35 16.80
C ALA A 54 1.21 -8.69 15.76
N VAL A 55 1.16 -7.35 15.74
CA VAL A 55 0.46 -6.58 14.70
C VAL A 55 1.10 -6.83 13.33
N ASP A 56 2.42 -6.69 13.22
CA ASP A 56 3.18 -6.91 11.99
C ASP A 56 3.00 -8.34 11.45
N GLU A 57 3.00 -9.34 12.35
CA GLU A 57 2.74 -10.73 11.98
C GLU A 57 1.29 -10.93 11.50
N ALA A 58 0.30 -10.35 12.18
CA ALA A 58 -1.11 -10.43 11.78
C ALA A 58 -1.36 -9.75 10.42
N GLU A 59 -0.71 -8.62 10.17
CA GLU A 59 -0.69 -7.93 8.88
C GLU A 59 -0.08 -8.81 7.80
N ARG A 60 1.12 -9.38 8.03
CA ARG A 60 1.77 -10.27 7.06
C ARG A 60 0.91 -11.48 6.72
N LEU A 61 0.33 -12.14 7.73
CA LEU A 61 -0.57 -13.28 7.52
C LEU A 61 -1.82 -12.87 6.73
N THR A 62 -2.34 -11.67 6.96
CA THR A 62 -3.47 -11.14 6.19
C THR A 62 -3.10 -10.92 4.73
N ARG A 63 -1.90 -10.40 4.44
CA ARG A 63 -1.41 -10.25 3.07
C ARG A 63 -1.24 -11.61 2.37
N LEU A 64 -0.62 -12.58 3.04
CA LEU A 64 -0.45 -13.94 2.49
C LEU A 64 -1.79 -14.62 2.19
N ALA A 65 -2.79 -14.44 3.04
CA ALA A 65 -4.14 -14.95 2.77
C ALA A 65 -4.74 -14.34 1.49
N ARG A 66 -4.62 -13.03 1.31
CA ARG A 66 -5.14 -12.32 0.13
C ARG A 66 -4.39 -12.66 -1.15
N GLU A 67 -3.08 -12.82 -1.06
CA GLU A 67 -2.21 -13.23 -2.17
C GLU A 67 -2.61 -14.63 -2.68
N ALA A 68 -2.78 -15.58 -1.76
CA ALA A 68 -3.33 -16.89 -2.08
C ALA A 68 -4.73 -16.78 -2.72
N GLU A 69 -5.64 -15.97 -2.15
CA GLU A 69 -7.00 -15.78 -2.69
C GLU A 69 -7.04 -15.07 -4.05
N SER A 70 -5.98 -14.35 -4.44
CA SER A 70 -5.87 -13.67 -5.75
C SER A 70 -5.30 -14.59 -6.83
N SER A 71 -4.63 -15.67 -6.44
CA SER A 71 -4.09 -16.69 -7.34
C SER A 71 -5.19 -17.61 -7.90
N GLU A 72 -4.87 -18.37 -8.94
CA GLU A 72 -5.81 -19.35 -9.52
C GLU A 72 -6.32 -20.34 -8.44
N PRO A 73 -7.66 -20.49 -8.27
CA PRO A 73 -8.20 -21.23 -7.14
C PRO A 73 -7.95 -22.74 -7.28
N THR A 74 -7.11 -23.25 -6.39
CA THR A 74 -6.86 -24.68 -6.19
C THR A 74 -7.16 -25.07 -4.73
N PRO A 75 -7.52 -26.34 -4.45
CA PRO A 75 -7.74 -26.78 -3.07
C PRO A 75 -6.56 -26.47 -2.13
N GLU A 76 -5.34 -26.57 -2.64
CA GLU A 76 -4.11 -26.28 -1.90
C GLU A 76 -3.97 -24.79 -1.56
N ILE A 77 -4.31 -23.91 -2.50
CA ILE A 77 -4.31 -22.46 -2.31
C ILE A 77 -5.42 -22.02 -1.34
N GLU A 78 -6.62 -22.59 -1.47
CA GLU A 78 -7.74 -22.34 -0.55
C GLU A 78 -7.38 -22.76 0.89
N GLU A 79 -6.74 -23.92 1.06
CA GLU A 79 -6.26 -24.41 2.36
C GLU A 79 -5.14 -23.52 2.93
N ALA A 80 -4.22 -23.03 2.10
CA ALA A 80 -3.18 -22.10 2.52
C ALA A 80 -3.79 -20.77 3.03
N ALA A 81 -4.73 -20.19 2.28
CA ALA A 81 -5.44 -18.97 2.68
C ALA A 81 -6.18 -19.13 4.02
N GLU A 82 -6.87 -20.26 4.21
CA GLU A 82 -7.55 -20.58 5.47
C GLU A 82 -6.55 -20.69 6.65
N GLN A 83 -5.44 -21.41 6.47
CA GLN A 83 -4.41 -21.54 7.52
C GLN A 83 -3.79 -20.18 7.92
N TYR A 84 -3.58 -19.27 6.96
CA TYR A 84 -3.10 -17.93 7.27
C TYR A 84 -4.12 -17.13 8.09
N ARG A 85 -5.41 -17.21 7.74
CA ARG A 85 -6.50 -16.57 8.50
C ARG A 85 -6.62 -17.15 9.92
N GLU A 86 -6.61 -18.47 10.06
CA GLU A 86 -6.66 -19.14 11.36
C GLU A 86 -5.49 -18.75 12.26
N ARG A 87 -4.28 -18.67 11.70
CA ARG A 87 -3.09 -18.27 12.45
C ARG A 87 -3.14 -16.81 12.89
N ARG A 88 -3.62 -15.91 12.03
CA ARG A 88 -3.84 -14.50 12.37
C ARG A 88 -4.85 -14.38 13.52
N ASP A 89 -5.96 -15.09 13.41
CA ASP A 89 -7.05 -15.02 14.41
C ASP A 89 -6.60 -15.61 15.75
N ALA A 90 -5.84 -16.71 15.73
CA ALA A 90 -5.23 -17.28 16.93
C ALA A 90 -4.22 -16.33 17.59
N LEU A 91 -3.40 -15.64 16.78
CA LEU A 91 -2.45 -14.65 17.28
C LEU A 91 -3.16 -13.43 17.90
N ALA A 92 -4.19 -12.89 17.25
CA ALA A 92 -4.96 -11.77 17.80
C ALA A 92 -5.66 -12.17 19.12
N ALA A 93 -6.24 -13.37 19.16
CA ALA A 93 -6.92 -13.89 20.34
C ALA A 93 -5.97 -14.10 21.55
N GLU A 94 -4.68 -14.39 21.32
CA GLU A 94 -3.67 -14.48 22.39
C GLU A 94 -3.58 -13.17 23.19
N TYR A 95 -3.82 -12.04 22.54
CA TYR A 95 -3.77 -10.70 23.12
C TYR A 95 -5.17 -10.14 23.45
N GLY A 96 -6.24 -10.92 23.28
CA GLY A 96 -7.61 -10.48 23.54
C GLY A 96 -8.18 -9.57 22.43
N TYR A 97 -7.78 -9.82 21.18
CA TYR A 97 -8.23 -9.10 20.01
C TYR A 97 -8.89 -10.01 18.96
N THR A 98 -9.87 -9.46 18.25
CA THR A 98 -10.50 -10.06 17.08
C THR A 98 -10.07 -9.30 15.83
N ALA A 99 -9.49 -10.01 14.87
CA ALA A 99 -9.09 -9.45 13.59
C ALA A 99 -10.28 -9.31 12.62
N ARG A 100 -10.32 -8.21 11.87
CA ARG A 100 -11.30 -7.97 10.81
C ARG A 100 -10.64 -7.24 9.64
N VAL A 101 -10.93 -7.69 8.42
CA VAL A 101 -10.54 -6.98 7.21
C VAL A 101 -11.70 -6.09 6.76
N ARG A 102 -11.40 -4.83 6.44
CA ARG A 102 -12.33 -3.86 5.85
C ARG A 102 -11.92 -3.66 4.39
N ASP A 103 -12.77 -4.13 3.48
CA ASP A 103 -12.48 -4.08 2.03
C ASP A 103 -12.60 -2.68 1.43
N GLU A 104 -13.31 -1.77 2.11
CA GLU A 104 -13.61 -0.40 1.62
C GLU A 104 -12.35 0.44 1.42
N ASP A 105 -11.36 0.25 2.28
CA ASP A 105 -10.10 0.99 2.34
C ASP A 105 -8.89 0.06 2.56
N ASP A 106 -9.10 -1.24 2.36
CA ASP A 106 -8.09 -2.30 2.44
C ASP A 106 -7.30 -2.23 3.75
N ALA A 107 -8.00 -2.32 4.89
CA ALA A 107 -7.41 -2.23 6.22
C ALA A 107 -7.66 -3.50 7.04
N LEU A 108 -6.63 -3.92 7.79
CA LEU A 108 -6.75 -4.86 8.89
C LEU A 108 -7.02 -4.08 10.17
N VAL A 109 -8.11 -4.42 10.86
CA VAL A 109 -8.45 -3.85 12.16
C VAL A 109 -8.44 -4.94 13.22
N LEU A 110 -7.67 -4.72 14.29
CA LEU A 110 -7.69 -5.55 15.49
C LEU A 110 -8.56 -4.85 16.53
N TYR A 111 -9.75 -5.39 16.77
CA TYR A 111 -10.67 -4.90 17.80
C TYR A 111 -10.44 -5.64 19.11
N PRO A 112 -10.45 -4.96 20.27
CA PRO A 112 -10.55 -5.65 21.56
C PRO A 112 -11.76 -6.59 21.57
N ASP A 113 -11.57 -7.82 22.03
CA ASP A 113 -12.61 -8.87 22.01
C ASP A 113 -13.88 -8.46 22.74
N GLU A 114 -13.74 -7.68 23.81
CA GLU A 114 -14.85 -7.16 24.60
C GLU A 114 -15.80 -6.24 23.81
N TRP A 115 -15.31 -5.61 22.74
CA TRP A 115 -16.14 -4.81 21.83
C TRP A 115 -16.93 -5.68 20.86
N MET A 116 -16.54 -6.93 20.67
CA MET A 116 -17.13 -7.82 19.68
C MET A 116 -18.27 -8.65 20.28
N ASP A 117 -19.30 -8.86 19.48
CA ASP A 117 -20.47 -9.69 19.80
C ASP A 117 -20.98 -10.28 18.48
N ASP A 118 -20.95 -11.60 18.34
CA ASP A 118 -21.36 -12.30 17.11
C ASP A 118 -20.72 -11.68 15.82
N GLY A 119 -19.42 -11.38 15.87
CA GLY A 119 -18.67 -10.82 14.73
C GLY A 119 -18.97 -9.35 14.40
N THR A 120 -19.73 -8.66 15.26
CA THR A 120 -20.10 -7.25 15.09
C THR A 120 -19.56 -6.40 16.24
N VAL A 121 -19.02 -5.23 15.90
CA VAL A 121 -18.59 -4.24 16.90
C VAL A 121 -19.81 -3.67 17.62
N ARG A 122 -19.78 -3.67 18.95
CA ARG A 122 -20.79 -3.09 19.82
C ARG A 122 -20.35 -1.70 20.24
N LEU A 123 -20.85 -0.68 19.54
CA LEU A 123 -20.51 0.72 19.81
C LEU A 123 -20.77 1.13 21.26
N ASP A 124 -21.74 0.50 21.93
CA ASP A 124 -22.03 0.71 23.36
C ASP A 124 -20.94 0.19 24.33
N ARG A 125 -20.02 -0.64 23.84
CA ARG A 125 -18.87 -1.20 24.58
C ARG A 125 -17.54 -0.53 24.23
N VAL A 126 -17.53 0.37 23.24
CA VAL A 126 -16.33 1.10 22.83
C VAL A 126 -16.17 2.30 23.76
N GLU A 127 -15.29 2.16 24.73
CA GLU A 127 -14.97 3.23 25.69
C GLU A 127 -13.90 4.18 25.12
N ASP A 128 -12.91 3.62 24.43
CA ASP A 128 -11.75 4.34 23.88
C ASP A 128 -11.34 3.71 22.55
N THR A 129 -11.53 4.43 21.44
CA THR A 129 -11.20 3.94 20.10
C THR A 129 -9.71 3.70 19.86
N ASP A 130 -8.83 4.36 20.61
CA ASP A 130 -7.38 4.28 20.43
C ASP A 130 -6.82 2.91 20.85
N ARG A 131 -7.64 2.08 21.50
CA ARG A 131 -7.30 0.69 21.84
C ARG A 131 -7.37 -0.28 20.66
N ALA A 132 -8.07 0.07 19.58
CA ALA A 132 -8.06 -0.71 18.34
C ALA A 132 -6.81 -0.38 17.52
N VAL A 133 -6.32 -1.38 16.81
CA VAL A 133 -5.18 -1.21 15.89
C VAL A 133 -5.70 -1.26 14.46
N GLU A 134 -5.47 -0.21 13.68
CA GLU A 134 -5.77 -0.17 12.25
C GLU A 134 -4.46 -0.16 11.46
N VAL A 135 -4.33 -1.12 10.56
CA VAL A 135 -3.17 -1.28 9.67
C VAL A 135 -3.67 -1.27 8.24
N SER A 136 -3.15 -0.35 7.43
CA SER A 136 -3.46 -0.35 6.00
C SER A 136 -2.74 -1.52 5.32
N LEU A 137 -3.49 -2.36 4.63
CA LEU A 137 -2.99 -3.44 3.80
C LEU A 137 -2.55 -2.90 2.42
N SER A 138 -3.07 -1.73 2.04
CA SER A 138 -2.67 -0.93 0.88
C SER A 138 -1.64 0.15 1.25
N GLY A 139 -0.65 0.38 0.38
CA GLY A 139 0.31 1.47 0.56
C GLY A 139 1.75 0.99 0.76
N PRO A 140 2.72 1.92 0.90
CA PRO A 140 4.15 1.60 0.77
C PRO A 140 4.79 0.90 1.97
N GLY A 141 4.00 0.11 2.72
CA GLY A 141 4.32 -0.43 4.05
C GLY A 141 5.50 -1.39 4.14
N ASP A 142 6.13 -1.77 3.02
CA ASP A 142 7.33 -2.59 3.03
C ASP A 142 8.34 -2.02 2.02
N ALA A 143 9.44 -1.47 2.54
CA ALA A 143 10.48 -0.83 1.74
C ALA A 143 11.30 -1.82 0.89
N ASP A 144 11.36 -3.09 1.29
CA ASP A 144 12.03 -4.12 0.51
C ASP A 144 11.09 -4.61 -0.60
N ARG A 145 9.80 -4.82 -0.29
CA ARG A 145 8.77 -5.08 -1.31
C ARG A 145 8.64 -3.93 -2.32
N TYR A 146 8.79 -2.68 -1.88
CA TYR A 146 8.75 -1.52 -2.77
C TYR A 146 9.76 -1.63 -3.91
N ARG A 147 11.01 -2.02 -3.64
CA ARG A 147 12.05 -2.06 -4.68
C ARG A 147 11.78 -3.15 -5.70
N GLU A 148 11.32 -4.31 -5.24
CA GLU A 148 10.97 -5.45 -6.09
C GLU A 148 9.77 -5.12 -6.98
N VAL A 149 8.68 -4.63 -6.38
CA VAL A 149 7.48 -4.21 -7.11
C VAL A 149 7.78 -3.08 -8.09
N ALA A 150 8.58 -2.08 -7.69
CA ALA A 150 8.98 -1.00 -8.59
C ALA A 150 9.76 -1.53 -9.79
N ALA A 151 10.70 -2.46 -9.58
CA ALA A 151 11.46 -3.06 -10.66
C ALA A 151 10.59 -3.88 -11.63
N TYR A 152 9.63 -4.66 -11.11
CA TYR A 152 8.66 -5.38 -11.94
C TYR A 152 7.80 -4.42 -12.76
N ASN A 153 7.18 -3.43 -12.11
CA ASN A 153 6.32 -2.45 -12.77
C ASN A 153 7.07 -1.62 -13.83
N GLU A 154 8.33 -1.26 -13.56
CA GLU A 154 9.21 -0.60 -14.55
C GLU A 154 9.52 -1.51 -15.74
N THR A 155 9.71 -2.82 -15.51
CA THR A 155 9.94 -3.81 -16.57
C THR A 155 8.71 -3.95 -17.47
N VAL A 156 7.52 -4.11 -16.89
CA VAL A 156 6.27 -4.16 -17.66
C VAL A 156 6.07 -2.87 -18.47
N ALA A 157 6.30 -1.70 -17.87
CA ALA A 157 6.20 -0.44 -18.59
C ALA A 157 7.19 -0.35 -19.76
N ALA A 158 8.43 -0.83 -19.56
CA ALA A 158 9.43 -0.88 -20.63
C ALA A 158 9.01 -1.83 -21.77
N GLU A 159 8.45 -3.00 -21.47
CA GLU A 159 7.94 -3.92 -22.48
C GLU A 159 6.77 -3.32 -23.28
N VAL A 160 5.86 -2.57 -22.64
CA VAL A 160 4.81 -1.82 -23.35
C VAL A 160 5.42 -0.76 -24.26
N VAL A 161 6.47 -0.04 -23.81
CA VAL A 161 7.18 0.94 -24.66
C VAL A 161 7.78 0.29 -25.90
N GLU A 162 8.31 -0.94 -25.79
CA GLU A 162 8.92 -1.66 -26.91
C GLU A 162 7.89 -2.27 -27.87
N ARG A 163 6.77 -2.79 -27.34
CA ARG A 163 5.79 -3.57 -28.10
C ARG A 163 4.65 -2.74 -28.68
N GLU A 164 4.29 -1.63 -28.03
CA GLU A 164 3.00 -0.97 -28.24
C GLU A 164 3.10 0.48 -28.75
N ALA A 165 1.95 1.04 -29.12
CA ALA A 165 1.87 2.43 -29.53
C ALA A 165 2.22 3.38 -28.38
N ALA A 166 2.80 4.54 -28.71
CA ALA A 166 3.26 5.54 -27.73
C ALA A 166 2.16 6.02 -26.76
N VAL A 167 0.89 5.97 -27.17
CA VAL A 167 -0.26 6.32 -26.33
C VAL A 167 -0.42 5.35 -25.14
N HIS A 168 -0.19 4.04 -25.37
CA HIS A 168 -0.22 3.01 -24.34
C HIS A 168 1.04 3.07 -23.47
N ALA A 169 2.21 3.26 -24.08
CA ALA A 169 3.50 3.37 -23.39
C ALA A 169 3.50 4.46 -22.30
N ARG A 170 3.03 5.67 -22.63
CA ARG A 170 2.99 6.78 -21.65
C ARG A 170 1.96 6.56 -20.53
N THR A 171 0.87 5.86 -20.83
CA THR A 171 -0.09 5.44 -19.80
C THR A 171 0.53 4.39 -18.88
N ALA A 172 1.29 3.43 -19.44
CA ALA A 172 1.99 2.39 -18.70
C ALA A 172 3.02 2.95 -17.72
N GLU A 173 3.86 3.90 -18.14
CA GLU A 173 4.84 4.56 -17.26
C GLU A 173 4.15 5.25 -16.05
N THR A 174 3.04 5.96 -16.32
CA THR A 174 2.30 6.67 -15.27
C THR A 174 1.58 5.69 -14.34
N PHE A 175 1.05 4.59 -14.90
CA PHE A 175 0.37 3.55 -14.14
C PHE A 175 1.33 2.74 -13.27
N ALA A 176 2.51 2.38 -13.77
CA ALA A 176 3.59 1.77 -13.00
C ALA A 176 3.97 2.65 -11.81
N THR A 177 4.16 3.96 -12.05
CA THR A 177 4.47 4.95 -11.00
C THR A 177 3.36 5.01 -9.94
N PHE A 178 2.10 4.96 -10.35
CA PHE A 178 0.95 4.94 -9.45
C PHE A 178 0.94 3.68 -8.59
N MET A 179 1.00 2.50 -9.21
CA MET A 179 0.92 1.20 -8.52
C MET A 179 2.10 1.00 -7.56
N SER A 180 3.31 1.37 -7.95
CA SER A 180 4.49 1.28 -7.09
C SER A 180 4.43 2.25 -5.91
N ASN A 181 4.01 3.51 -6.11
CA ASN A 181 4.06 4.50 -5.04
C ASN A 181 2.84 4.53 -4.13
N HIS A 182 1.63 4.28 -4.67
CA HIS A 182 0.38 4.35 -3.90
C HIS A 182 -0.03 3.01 -3.29
N TYR A 183 0.36 1.89 -3.90
CA TYR A 183 -0.09 0.58 -3.43
C TYR A 183 1.02 -0.42 -3.13
N VAL A 184 2.24 -0.20 -3.65
CA VAL A 184 3.31 -1.21 -3.62
C VAL A 184 2.77 -2.57 -4.09
N ARG A 185 2.08 -2.53 -5.23
CA ARG A 185 1.54 -3.71 -5.91
C ARG A 185 2.00 -3.82 -7.36
N PRO A 186 2.11 -5.06 -7.89
CA PRO A 186 2.22 -5.32 -9.33
C PRO A 186 1.12 -4.63 -10.13
N VAL A 187 1.40 -4.24 -11.37
CA VAL A 187 0.45 -3.53 -12.23
C VAL A 187 -0.73 -4.39 -12.69
N ASP A 188 -0.52 -5.68 -12.83
CA ASP A 188 -1.50 -6.73 -13.15
C ASP A 188 -2.42 -7.09 -11.96
N ASP A 189 -1.97 -6.88 -10.73
CA ASP A 189 -2.79 -7.01 -9.51
C ASP A 189 -3.75 -5.83 -9.26
N ALA A 190 -3.84 -4.88 -10.18
CA ALA A 190 -4.66 -3.69 -10.01
C ALA A 190 -6.17 -4.02 -10.01
N THR A 191 -6.83 -3.80 -8.87
CA THR A 191 -8.28 -4.00 -8.75
C THR A 191 -9.08 -2.98 -9.56
N PRO A 192 -10.37 -3.23 -9.86
CA PRO A 192 -11.22 -2.28 -10.57
C PRO A 192 -11.32 -0.89 -9.89
N ALA A 193 -11.28 -0.84 -8.56
CA ALA A 193 -11.32 0.42 -7.81
C ALA A 193 -10.03 1.22 -8.02
N MET A 194 -8.87 0.54 -7.98
CA MET A 194 -7.56 1.16 -8.22
C MET A 194 -7.44 1.67 -9.66
N ARG A 195 -7.95 0.90 -10.63
CA ARG A 195 -8.04 1.33 -12.04
C ARG A 195 -8.96 2.54 -12.21
N ALA A 196 -10.04 2.65 -11.45
CA ALA A 196 -10.92 3.83 -11.47
C ALA A 196 -10.22 5.05 -10.86
N GLU A 197 -9.61 4.92 -9.69
CA GLU A 197 -8.82 5.97 -9.03
C GLU A 197 -7.71 6.48 -9.94
N PHE A 198 -6.99 5.57 -10.60
CA PHE A 198 -5.97 5.94 -11.56
C PHE A 198 -6.51 6.85 -12.67
N ARG A 199 -7.62 6.45 -13.30
CA ARG A 199 -8.19 7.16 -14.45
C ARG A 199 -8.80 8.51 -14.07
N GLU A 200 -9.56 8.53 -12.98
CA GLU A 200 -10.38 9.68 -12.60
C GLU A 200 -9.57 10.72 -11.82
N GLU A 201 -8.54 10.29 -11.08
CA GLU A 201 -7.81 11.15 -10.16
C GLU A 201 -6.32 11.24 -10.50
N TYR A 202 -5.62 10.11 -10.46
CA TYR A 202 -4.15 10.12 -10.48
C TYR A 202 -3.60 10.58 -11.83
N LEU A 203 -4.09 10.01 -12.93
CA LEU A 203 -3.63 10.28 -14.28
C LEU A 203 -3.83 11.75 -14.64
N VAL A 204 -5.01 12.30 -14.33
CA VAL A 204 -5.35 13.71 -14.59
C VAL A 204 -4.44 14.66 -13.81
N ARG A 205 -4.13 14.33 -12.56
CA ARG A 205 -3.33 15.19 -11.67
C ARG A 205 -1.82 15.08 -11.92
N ASN A 206 -1.33 13.91 -12.29
CA ASN A 206 0.11 13.61 -12.32
C ASN A 206 0.65 13.31 -13.72
N GLY A 207 -0.12 12.64 -14.59
CA GLY A 207 0.33 12.23 -15.93
C GLY A 207 0.14 13.29 -17.01
N TRP A 208 -0.75 14.27 -16.77
CA TRP A 208 -1.13 15.32 -17.72
C TRP A 208 -1.46 14.73 -19.11
N PRO A 209 -2.50 13.87 -19.19
CA PRO A 209 -2.78 13.08 -20.37
C PRO A 209 -3.26 13.96 -21.53
N THR A 210 -3.02 13.50 -22.76
CA THR A 210 -3.71 14.05 -23.93
C THR A 210 -5.15 13.55 -24.01
N ASP A 211 -6.01 14.22 -24.78
CA ASP A 211 -7.38 13.74 -25.03
C ASP A 211 -7.38 12.33 -25.62
N GLU A 212 -6.44 12.05 -26.54
CA GLU A 212 -6.23 10.72 -27.12
C GLU A 212 -5.89 9.67 -26.06
N GLN A 213 -5.05 10.00 -25.07
CA GLN A 213 -4.74 9.11 -23.96
C GLN A 213 -5.96 8.84 -23.07
N LEU A 214 -6.78 9.85 -22.81
CA LEU A 214 -8.01 9.67 -22.03
C LEU A 214 -9.02 8.78 -22.77
N ASP A 215 -9.14 8.95 -24.08
CA ASP A 215 -10.07 8.17 -24.91
C ASP A 215 -9.70 6.68 -24.96
N VAL A 216 -8.41 6.33 -24.84
CA VAL A 216 -7.91 4.94 -24.89
C VAL A 216 -7.36 4.44 -23.56
N VAL A 217 -7.67 5.10 -22.44
CA VAL A 217 -7.07 4.75 -21.14
C VAL A 217 -7.45 3.34 -20.69
N ASP A 218 -8.73 2.95 -20.85
CA ASP A 218 -9.20 1.60 -20.52
C ASP A 218 -8.53 0.54 -21.39
N GLU A 219 -8.38 0.81 -22.70
CA GLU A 219 -7.65 -0.06 -23.62
C GLU A 219 -6.18 -0.17 -23.23
N SER A 220 -5.55 0.94 -22.85
CA SER A 220 -4.16 0.95 -22.37
C SER A 220 -3.97 0.10 -21.13
N LEU A 221 -4.92 0.13 -20.18
CA LEU A 221 -4.87 -0.72 -18.98
C LEU A 221 -4.99 -2.22 -19.34
N SER A 222 -5.83 -2.58 -20.31
CA SER A 222 -5.90 -3.96 -20.81
C SER A 222 -4.64 -4.40 -21.56
N VAL A 223 -4.00 -3.50 -22.30
CA VAL A 223 -2.72 -3.75 -22.97
C VAL A 223 -1.61 -3.99 -21.94
N ILE A 224 -1.55 -3.19 -20.88
CA ILE A 224 -0.58 -3.37 -19.78
C ILE A 224 -0.76 -4.74 -19.13
N GLU A 225 -1.99 -5.13 -18.80
CA GLU A 225 -2.31 -6.46 -18.23
C GLU A 225 -1.90 -7.61 -19.17
N THR A 226 -2.09 -7.43 -20.48
CA THR A 226 -1.67 -8.43 -21.47
C THR A 226 -0.15 -8.56 -21.53
N VAL A 227 0.57 -7.43 -21.52
CA VAL A 227 2.04 -7.44 -21.54
C VAL A 227 2.61 -7.97 -20.22
N ALA A 228 2.01 -7.65 -19.09
CA ALA A 228 2.40 -8.16 -17.78
C ALA A 228 2.35 -9.69 -17.74
N ALA A 229 1.32 -10.31 -18.32
CA ALA A 229 1.21 -11.77 -18.41
C ALA A 229 2.34 -12.45 -19.23
N ASP A 230 3.10 -11.70 -20.03
CA ASP A 230 4.28 -12.17 -20.77
C ASP A 230 5.61 -11.86 -20.06
N VAL A 231 5.58 -11.19 -18.90
CA VAL A 231 6.75 -10.86 -18.06
C VAL A 231 6.69 -11.77 -16.84
N ASP A 232 7.79 -12.49 -16.56
CA ASP A 232 7.85 -13.35 -15.37
C ASP A 232 7.62 -12.52 -14.09
N ASP A 233 6.65 -12.93 -13.26
CA ASP A 233 6.36 -12.29 -11.97
C ASP A 233 7.52 -12.54 -11.01
N PRO A 234 8.01 -11.53 -10.25
CA PRO A 234 8.98 -11.78 -9.18
C PRO A 234 8.53 -12.83 -8.15
N ALA A 235 7.23 -13.03 -7.91
CA ALA A 235 6.69 -14.06 -7.04
C ALA A 235 6.88 -15.48 -7.59
N ASP A 236 6.95 -15.66 -8.92
CA ASP A 236 7.23 -16.95 -9.57
C ASP A 236 8.72 -17.31 -9.53
N ALA A 237 9.61 -16.35 -9.30
CA ALA A 237 11.05 -16.59 -9.24
C ALA A 237 11.51 -17.38 -8.00
N ASP A 238 10.65 -17.56 -6.99
CA ASP A 238 10.88 -18.38 -5.81
C ASP A 238 10.37 -19.83 -5.93
N ASP A 239 9.79 -20.24 -7.08
CA ASP A 239 9.47 -21.65 -7.37
C ASP A 239 10.55 -22.33 -8.24
N PRO A 240 11.47 -23.13 -7.66
CA PRO A 240 12.49 -23.83 -8.44
C PRO A 240 11.91 -25.10 -9.05
N THR A 241 10.97 -24.99 -10.00
CA THR A 241 10.43 -26.16 -10.71
C THR A 241 10.98 -26.38 -12.12
N ASP A 242 11.74 -25.44 -12.69
CA ASP A 242 12.45 -25.66 -13.97
C ASP A 242 13.97 -25.73 -13.79
N ALA A 243 14.43 -26.80 -13.14
CA ALA A 243 15.79 -27.28 -13.35
C ALA A 243 15.75 -28.34 -14.47
N ASP A 244 16.14 -27.90 -15.67
CA ASP A 244 16.52 -28.69 -16.85
C ASP A 244 16.78 -30.18 -16.56
N ASP A 245 16.00 -31.06 -17.18
CA ASP A 245 16.34 -32.47 -17.37
C ASP A 245 17.25 -32.58 -18.61
N PRO A 246 18.59 -32.73 -18.47
CA PRO A 246 19.43 -33.04 -19.60
C PRO A 246 19.19 -34.51 -19.97
N THR A 247 18.38 -34.71 -21.01
CA THR A 247 18.31 -35.98 -21.73
C THR A 247 19.68 -36.26 -22.36
N ASP A 248 20.49 -37.04 -21.65
CA ASP A 248 21.76 -37.55 -22.16
C ASP A 248 21.49 -38.73 -23.11
N VAL A 249 21.99 -38.56 -24.33
CA VAL A 249 21.98 -39.50 -25.43
C VAL A 249 23.33 -40.22 -25.42
N ASP A 250 23.35 -41.54 -25.21
CA ASP A 250 24.52 -42.38 -25.53
C ASP A 250 24.02 -43.82 -25.84
N ASP A 251 23.79 -44.15 -27.11
CA ASP A 251 24.70 -44.77 -28.10
C ASP A 251 25.11 -46.23 -27.81
N SER A 252 24.62 -47.10 -28.70
CA SER A 252 25.17 -48.36 -29.21
C SER A 252 26.00 -49.31 -28.34
N ALA A 253 25.49 -50.55 -28.23
CA ALA A 253 26.30 -51.78 -28.35
C ALA A 253 25.48 -52.94 -28.95
#